data_AF-A0A416UFF3-F1
#
_entry.id   AF-A0A416UFF3-F1
#
_cell.length_a   1.000
_cell.length_b   1.000
_cell.length_c   1.000
_cell.angle_alpha   90.00
_cell.angle_beta   90.00
_cell.angle_gamma   90.00
#
_symmetry.space_group_name_H-M   'P 1'
#
loop_
_entity.id
_entity.type
_entity.pdbx_description
1 polymer ?
#
loop_
_entity_poly.entity_id
_entity_poly.type
_entity_poly.pdbx_seq_one_letter_code
_entity_poly.pdbx_strand_id
1 'polypeptide(L)'
;MKYLKVTYKFVSLLFFGLCIGLVTGCTDEQAVEGPDSGVMSEIHFQTSAFTRADGTNLESGAQVHVYPYHQKTGVTAPIITGGKAYTVDGADLAPAGEEATAMLLPSGTFGFYAVSTNSSSEAVPTFDTTAENGIPFKNENNTNTGNGNKGITTDLKNGVDYLFASATQQIQYGNGQNIALKFKHVTTQVQLTIVFSETACAVSNDAAKNFANATVCIQQTSTEKAYMRLYDGQIRFENMTGTTPVACGTAAASLSTSSMLSMTVDKETATVPITAVPVNQIAICNMMPLKESSGQKMWIRVVIEGLKVGDETNATTHTYTGELEAANGWKAGESNRYTLTLSGGKVSFSGATVQPWVTGSSGGEVGNVTDKTETE
;
A
#
# COMPACT_ATOMS: atom_id res chain seq x y z
N MET A 1 -34.88 22.90 -54.80
CA MET A 1 -33.67 22.97 -55.65
C MET A 1 -32.85 21.71 -55.43
N LYS A 2 -32.46 21.07 -56.54
CA LYS A 2 -31.45 20.01 -56.73
C LYS A 2 -31.62 18.67 -55.99
N TYR A 3 -32.35 17.79 -56.68
CA TYR A 3 -32.19 16.33 -56.64
C TYR A 3 -30.83 15.91 -57.23
N LEU A 4 -30.23 14.85 -56.68
CA LEU A 4 -29.18 14.09 -57.39
C LEU A 4 -29.71 12.69 -57.69
N LYS A 5 -30.09 12.48 -58.96
CA LYS A 5 -30.32 11.18 -59.59
C LYS A 5 -28.96 10.55 -59.89
N VAL A 6 -28.77 9.29 -59.53
CA VAL A 6 -27.74 8.44 -60.14
C VAL A 6 -28.43 7.27 -60.82
N THR A 7 -28.27 7.24 -62.15
CA THR A 7 -28.79 6.23 -63.07
C THR A 7 -27.66 5.24 -63.35
N TYR A 8 -27.87 3.94 -63.12
CA TYR A 8 -26.99 2.90 -63.66
C TYR A 8 -27.74 2.10 -64.73
N LYS A 9 -27.12 2.03 -65.91
CA LYS A 9 -27.62 1.37 -67.11
C LYS A 9 -27.54 -0.15 -66.94
N PHE A 10 -28.66 -0.83 -67.14
CA PHE A 10 -28.72 -2.26 -67.42
C PHE A 10 -28.11 -2.53 -68.80
N VAL A 11 -27.04 -3.32 -68.85
CA VAL A 11 -26.59 -4.01 -70.06
C VAL A 11 -26.92 -5.48 -69.89
N SER A 12 -27.83 -5.95 -70.74
CA SER A 12 -28.18 -7.35 -70.91
C SER A 12 -27.12 -8.03 -71.78
N LEU A 13 -26.57 -9.15 -71.33
CA LEU A 13 -25.99 -10.17 -72.21
C LEU A 13 -26.39 -11.55 -71.68
N LEU A 14 -27.25 -12.24 -72.44
CA LEU A 14 -27.54 -13.66 -72.32
C LEU A 14 -26.28 -14.49 -72.69
N PHE A 15 -26.03 -15.61 -72.00
CA PHE A 15 -26.12 -16.97 -72.59
C PHE A 15 -25.75 -18.08 -71.56
N PHE A 16 -26.69 -19.03 -71.40
CA PHE A 16 -26.56 -20.48 -71.14
C PHE A 16 -25.73 -21.04 -69.96
N GLY A 17 -26.46 -21.47 -68.92
CA GLY A 17 -26.62 -22.89 -68.56
C GLY A 17 -25.39 -23.74 -68.19
N LEU A 18 -25.17 -23.95 -66.88
CA LEU A 18 -24.85 -25.27 -66.33
C LEU A 18 -25.20 -25.30 -64.83
N CYS A 19 -25.79 -26.41 -64.40
CA CYS A 19 -26.38 -26.63 -63.08
C CYS A 19 -25.41 -27.40 -62.16
N ILE A 20 -25.51 -27.10 -60.85
CA ILE A 20 -25.20 -27.94 -59.67
C ILE A 20 -23.78 -27.85 -59.07
N GLY A 21 -23.70 -27.40 -57.81
CA GLY A 21 -22.58 -27.69 -56.89
C GLY A 21 -22.16 -26.62 -55.87
N LEU A 22 -23.08 -26.06 -55.07
CA LEU A 22 -22.78 -25.46 -53.74
C LEU A 22 -22.20 -26.59 -52.84
N VAL A 23 -21.23 -26.46 -51.92
CA VAL A 23 -20.81 -25.39 -51.02
C VAL A 23 -19.33 -25.68 -50.64
N THR A 24 -18.42 -24.72 -50.80
CA THR A 24 -17.15 -24.69 -50.05
C THR A 24 -17.44 -24.03 -48.70
N GLY A 25 -17.48 -24.83 -47.63
CA GLY A 25 -17.62 -24.32 -46.27
C GLY A 25 -16.31 -23.72 -45.78
N CYS A 26 -16.05 -22.44 -46.12
CA CYS A 26 -15.37 -21.54 -45.20
C CYS A 26 -16.37 -21.26 -44.08
N THR A 27 -16.19 -21.87 -42.91
CA THR A 27 -16.84 -21.39 -41.69
C THR A 27 -16.00 -20.24 -41.16
N ASP A 28 -16.29 -19.04 -41.65
CA ASP A 28 -16.08 -17.82 -40.90
C ASP A 28 -17.12 -17.76 -39.77
N GLU A 29 -16.61 -17.44 -38.58
CA GLU A 29 -17.22 -16.56 -37.59
C GLU A 29 -18.74 -16.73 -37.31
N GLN A 30 -19.04 -17.43 -36.21
CA GLN A 30 -20.09 -16.95 -35.32
C GLN A 30 -19.43 -16.50 -34.03
N ALA A 31 -19.14 -15.20 -33.96
CA ALA A 31 -19.17 -14.51 -32.70
C ALA A 31 -20.57 -14.72 -32.12
N VAL A 32 -20.66 -15.45 -31.01
CA VAL A 32 -21.87 -15.38 -30.18
C VAL A 32 -21.80 -14.03 -29.48
N GLU A 33 -22.24 -12.99 -30.18
CA GLU A 33 -22.78 -11.79 -29.53
C GLU A 33 -24.00 -12.25 -28.74
N GLY A 34 -23.82 -12.46 -27.44
CA GLY A 34 -24.91 -12.26 -26.49
C GLY A 34 -25.41 -10.82 -26.63
N PRO A 35 -26.66 -10.52 -26.24
CA PRO A 35 -27.31 -9.28 -26.65
C PRO A 35 -26.51 -8.06 -26.20
N ASP A 36 -26.16 -7.20 -27.16
CA ASP A 36 -25.66 -5.82 -26.97
C ASP A 36 -26.70 -4.89 -26.31
N SER A 37 -27.73 -5.44 -25.68
CA SER A 37 -28.81 -4.68 -25.05
C SER A 37 -29.25 -5.32 -23.73
N GLY A 38 -29.09 -4.53 -22.67
CA GLY A 38 -29.45 -4.86 -21.30
C GLY A 38 -29.14 -3.67 -20.38
N VAL A 39 -29.88 -3.52 -19.28
CA VAL A 39 -29.59 -2.48 -18.28
C VAL A 39 -28.24 -2.80 -17.65
N MET A 40 -27.28 -1.88 -17.75
CA MET A 40 -25.96 -2.02 -17.12
C MET A 40 -26.12 -2.34 -15.62
N SER A 41 -25.21 -3.14 -15.10
CA SER A 41 -25.22 -3.50 -13.68
C SER A 41 -24.46 -2.46 -12.86
N GLU A 42 -25.07 -2.07 -11.75
CA GLU A 42 -24.44 -1.27 -10.72
C GLU A 42 -23.45 -2.11 -9.91
N ILE A 43 -22.23 -1.62 -9.76
CA ILE A 43 -21.16 -2.30 -9.05
C ILE A 43 -20.89 -1.60 -7.73
N HIS A 44 -20.99 -2.38 -6.66
CA HIS A 44 -20.61 -1.98 -5.31
C HIS A 44 -19.37 -2.73 -4.89
N PHE A 45 -18.42 -2.04 -4.28
CA PHE A 45 -17.20 -2.65 -3.75
C PHE A 45 -17.25 -2.68 -2.24
N GLN A 46 -16.80 -3.79 -1.69
CA GLN A 46 -16.63 -3.98 -0.26
C GLN A 46 -15.17 -4.24 0.02
N THR A 47 -14.64 -3.59 1.05
CA THR A 47 -13.33 -3.94 1.58
C THR A 47 -13.52 -5.14 2.51
N SER A 48 -12.83 -6.24 2.21
CA SER A 48 -12.81 -7.40 3.12
C SER A 48 -11.46 -7.42 3.83
N ALA A 49 -11.49 -7.30 5.16
CA ALA A 49 -10.30 -7.21 6.00
C ALA A 49 -9.55 -8.55 6.09
N PHE A 50 -8.28 -8.54 5.71
CA PHE A 50 -7.23 -9.37 6.30
C PHE A 50 -5.95 -8.54 6.39
N THR A 51 -6.02 -7.34 6.94
CA THR A 51 -4.87 -6.42 7.01
C THR A 51 -4.26 -6.31 8.41
N ARG A 52 -4.82 -6.93 9.44
CA ARG A 52 -4.21 -7.12 10.78
C ARG A 52 -4.76 -8.38 11.43
N ALA A 53 -4.02 -8.97 12.39
CA ALA A 53 -4.51 -10.06 13.24
C ALA A 53 -5.79 -9.68 14.03
N ASP A 54 -6.11 -8.38 14.08
CA ASP A 54 -7.24 -7.80 14.81
C ASP A 54 -8.42 -7.41 13.89
N GLY A 55 -8.38 -7.73 12.59
CA GLY A 55 -9.55 -7.64 11.70
C GLY A 55 -10.05 -6.22 11.34
N THR A 56 -9.20 -5.19 11.38
CA THR A 56 -9.60 -3.82 11.04
C THR A 56 -9.71 -3.61 9.52
N ASN A 57 -10.78 -2.94 9.08
CA ASN A 57 -10.95 -2.45 7.70
C ASN A 57 -9.86 -1.41 7.34
N LEU A 58 -9.84 -0.97 6.08
CA LEU A 58 -9.12 0.26 5.74
C LEU A 58 -9.57 1.42 6.64
N GLU A 59 -8.68 2.39 6.86
CA GLU A 59 -8.99 3.57 7.66
C GLU A 59 -10.22 4.29 7.10
N SER A 60 -11.12 4.72 7.99
CA SER A 60 -12.33 5.43 7.58
C SER A 60 -11.96 6.69 6.80
N GLY A 61 -12.62 6.91 5.66
CA GLY A 61 -12.30 8.04 4.78
C GLY A 61 -11.06 7.83 3.90
N ALA A 62 -10.39 6.68 3.96
CA ALA A 62 -9.25 6.41 3.08
C ALA A 62 -9.67 6.43 1.60
N GLN A 63 -8.79 6.99 0.76
CA GLN A 63 -9.01 7.06 -0.67
C GLN A 63 -8.66 5.74 -1.36
N VAL A 64 -9.48 5.33 -2.32
CA VAL A 64 -9.29 4.11 -3.13
C VAL A 64 -9.53 4.44 -4.60
N HIS A 65 -8.63 4.00 -5.48
CA HIS A 65 -8.88 4.00 -6.92
C HIS A 65 -9.06 2.58 -7.43
N VAL A 66 -10.10 2.34 -8.23
CA VAL A 66 -10.41 1.05 -8.86
C VAL A 66 -10.33 1.18 -10.38
N TYR A 67 -9.57 0.29 -11.01
CA TYR A 67 -9.38 0.21 -12.46
C TYR A 67 -10.09 -1.04 -12.99
N PRO A 68 -11.29 -0.90 -13.59
CA PRO A 68 -12.02 -2.01 -14.20
C PRO A 68 -11.55 -2.28 -15.63
N TYR A 69 -11.09 -3.50 -15.92
CA TYR A 69 -10.73 -3.93 -17.26
C TYR A 69 -11.65 -5.05 -17.73
N HIS A 70 -12.21 -4.90 -18.93
CA HIS A 70 -12.91 -5.99 -19.59
C HIS A 70 -11.88 -7.02 -20.08
N GLN A 71 -11.93 -8.25 -19.58
CA GLN A 71 -10.98 -9.33 -19.85
C GLN A 71 -11.26 -9.95 -21.23
N LYS A 72 -10.94 -9.19 -22.28
CA LYS A 72 -11.22 -9.53 -23.68
C LYS A 72 -10.00 -9.20 -24.55
N THR A 73 -9.76 -10.03 -25.57
CA THR A 73 -8.70 -9.81 -26.55
C THR A 73 -8.77 -8.40 -27.16
N GLY A 74 -7.62 -7.74 -27.25
CA GLY A 74 -7.51 -6.40 -27.83
C GLY A 74 -7.88 -5.24 -26.90
N VAL A 75 -8.34 -5.51 -25.66
CA VAL A 75 -8.53 -4.45 -24.67
C VAL A 75 -7.17 -4.01 -24.11
N THR A 76 -6.83 -2.73 -24.29
CA THR A 76 -5.52 -2.16 -23.92
C THR A 76 -5.58 -1.12 -22.80
N ALA A 77 -6.76 -0.87 -22.25
CA ALA A 77 -7.01 0.15 -21.23
C ALA A 77 -8.24 -0.23 -20.38
N PRO A 78 -8.42 0.35 -19.18
CA PRO A 78 -9.62 0.13 -18.38
C PRO A 78 -10.83 0.74 -19.08
N ILE A 79 -12.02 0.18 -18.82
CA ILE A 79 -13.27 0.67 -19.42
C ILE A 79 -13.65 2.07 -18.89
N ILE A 80 -13.12 2.44 -17.72
CA ILE A 80 -13.19 3.80 -17.17
C ILE A 80 -11.79 4.39 -17.23
N THR A 81 -11.59 5.38 -18.11
CA THR A 81 -10.33 6.10 -18.27
C THR A 81 -9.87 6.70 -16.94
N GLY A 82 -8.63 6.42 -16.54
CA GLY A 82 -8.08 6.90 -15.26
C GLY A 82 -8.53 6.14 -14.03
N GLY A 83 -9.42 5.15 -14.19
CA GLY A 83 -10.04 4.44 -13.07
C GLY A 83 -11.15 5.25 -12.42
N LYS A 84 -11.71 4.71 -11.33
CA LYS A 84 -12.78 5.34 -10.57
C LYS A 84 -12.39 5.52 -9.11
N ALA A 85 -12.65 6.71 -8.58
CA ALA A 85 -12.34 7.08 -7.21
C ALA A 85 -13.45 6.68 -6.24
N TYR A 86 -13.03 6.25 -5.06
CA TYR A 86 -13.87 5.83 -3.95
C TYR A 86 -13.27 6.31 -2.63
N THR A 87 -14.13 6.37 -1.61
CA THR A 87 -13.76 6.62 -0.22
C THR A 87 -14.27 5.47 0.64
N VAL A 88 -13.52 5.06 1.65
CA VAL A 88 -13.93 4.03 2.60
C VAL A 88 -15.01 4.56 3.53
N ASP A 89 -16.15 3.87 3.58
CA ASP A 89 -17.26 4.12 4.50
C ASP A 89 -17.65 2.80 5.20
N GLY A 90 -17.15 2.61 6.41
CA GLY A 90 -17.29 1.35 7.14
C GLY A 90 -16.60 0.18 6.42
N ALA A 91 -17.38 -0.77 5.90
CA ALA A 91 -16.88 -1.88 5.09
C ALA A 91 -17.05 -1.64 3.58
N ASP A 92 -17.83 -0.65 3.19
CA ASP A 92 -18.17 -0.38 1.80
C ASP A 92 -17.27 0.72 1.21
N LEU A 93 -17.20 0.76 -0.12
CA LEU A 93 -16.56 1.84 -0.86
C LEU A 93 -17.62 2.73 -1.49
N ALA A 94 -17.73 3.96 -1.02
CA ALA A 94 -18.61 4.98 -1.58
C ALA A 94 -17.92 5.69 -2.76
N PRO A 95 -18.57 5.88 -3.91
CA PRO A 95 -18.00 6.67 -5.01
C PRO A 95 -17.61 8.08 -4.55
N ALA A 96 -16.47 8.59 -5.03
CA ALA A 96 -15.95 9.90 -4.66
C ALA A 96 -15.93 10.87 -5.85
N GLY A 97 -15.97 12.18 -5.58
CA GLY A 97 -15.89 13.26 -6.58
C GLY A 97 -17.17 14.09 -6.73
N GLU A 98 -17.11 15.13 -7.57
CA GLU A 98 -18.22 16.11 -7.75
C GLU A 98 -19.52 15.48 -8.25
N GLU A 99 -19.46 14.35 -8.95
CA GLU A 99 -20.60 13.58 -9.44
C GLU A 99 -20.48 12.11 -9.01
N ALA A 100 -20.44 11.90 -7.68
CA ALA A 100 -20.29 10.61 -7.01
C ALA A 100 -21.43 9.62 -7.35
N THR A 101 -21.32 9.00 -8.52
CA THR A 101 -22.27 8.03 -9.05
C THR A 101 -21.71 6.62 -8.91
N ALA A 102 -22.57 5.60 -8.88
CA ALA A 102 -22.14 4.22 -8.86
C ALA A 102 -21.48 3.79 -10.19
N MET A 103 -20.64 2.76 -10.15
CA MET A 103 -20.01 2.22 -11.38
C MET A 103 -21.04 1.38 -12.12
N LEU A 104 -21.26 1.67 -13.41
CA LEU A 104 -22.17 0.91 -14.27
C LEU A 104 -21.35 0.15 -15.31
N LEU A 105 -21.48 -1.18 -15.33
CA LEU A 105 -20.77 -2.04 -16.28
C LEU A 105 -21.74 -2.90 -17.11
N PRO A 106 -21.39 -3.19 -18.39
CA PRO A 106 -22.11 -4.19 -19.16
C PRO A 106 -21.84 -5.61 -18.63
N SER A 107 -22.57 -6.59 -19.15
CA SER A 107 -22.22 -7.99 -18.89
C SER A 107 -20.86 -8.33 -19.49
N GLY A 108 -20.10 -9.20 -18.82
CA GLY A 108 -18.75 -9.58 -19.24
C GLY A 108 -17.87 -9.99 -18.07
N THR A 109 -16.68 -10.52 -18.35
CA THR A 109 -15.68 -10.83 -17.33
C THR A 109 -14.80 -9.60 -17.08
N PHE A 110 -14.74 -9.12 -15.85
CA PHE A 110 -13.94 -7.94 -15.50
C PHE A 110 -12.86 -8.27 -14.48
N GLY A 111 -11.66 -7.73 -14.71
CA GLY A 111 -10.60 -7.62 -13.71
C GLY A 111 -10.66 -6.25 -13.06
N PHE A 112 -10.78 -6.22 -11.73
CA PHE A 112 -10.79 -5.01 -10.92
C PHE A 112 -9.47 -4.93 -10.17
N TYR A 113 -8.69 -3.88 -10.45
CA TYR A 113 -7.41 -3.63 -9.80
C TYR A 113 -7.57 -2.37 -8.94
N ALA A 114 -7.33 -2.47 -7.64
CA ALA A 114 -7.59 -1.38 -6.72
C ALA A 114 -6.35 -1.02 -5.91
N VAL A 115 -6.16 0.27 -5.69
CA VAL A 115 -5.00 0.83 -4.97
C VAL A 115 -5.48 1.84 -3.93
N SER A 116 -4.82 1.86 -2.78
CA SER A 116 -5.07 2.80 -1.69
C SER A 116 -3.75 3.19 -1.01
N THR A 117 -3.77 4.32 -0.32
CA THR A 117 -2.72 4.80 0.60
C THR A 117 -3.14 4.69 2.07
N ASN A 118 -4.30 4.05 2.34
CA ASN A 118 -4.93 3.94 3.66
C ASN A 118 -5.11 5.28 4.39
N SER A 119 -5.32 6.35 3.63
CA SER A 119 -5.33 7.71 4.17
C SER A 119 -6.36 8.56 3.45
N SER A 120 -6.98 9.49 4.17
CA SER A 120 -7.94 10.45 3.64
C SER A 120 -7.30 11.65 2.96
N SER A 121 -6.01 11.92 3.23
CA SER A 121 -5.29 13.11 2.76
C SER A 121 -4.16 12.78 1.77
N GLU A 122 -3.45 11.68 1.98
CA GLU A 122 -2.46 11.16 1.02
C GLU A 122 -3.13 10.64 -0.26
N ALA A 123 -2.82 11.26 -1.39
CA ALA A 123 -3.41 10.91 -2.68
C ALA A 123 -3.02 9.51 -3.15
N VAL A 124 -3.97 8.81 -3.78
CA VAL A 124 -3.69 7.53 -4.43
C VAL A 124 -2.79 7.76 -5.66
N PRO A 125 -1.69 6.99 -5.84
CA PRO A 125 -0.82 7.15 -6.99
C PRO A 125 -1.53 6.96 -8.33
N THR A 126 -1.12 7.76 -9.32
CA THR A 126 -1.59 7.60 -10.70
C THR A 126 -0.76 6.53 -11.41
N PHE A 127 -1.42 5.55 -12.00
CA PHE A 127 -0.79 4.50 -12.79
C PHE A 127 -0.90 4.80 -14.29
N ASP A 128 0.12 4.40 -15.04
CA ASP A 128 -0.08 4.05 -16.44
C ASP A 128 -1.03 2.84 -16.51
N THR A 129 -2.11 2.98 -17.28
CA THR A 129 -3.19 1.99 -17.33
C THR A 129 -3.13 1.13 -18.60
N THR A 130 -1.96 1.06 -19.24
CA THR A 130 -1.75 0.20 -20.40
C THR A 130 -1.93 -1.26 -20.00
N ALA A 131 -2.70 -1.98 -20.81
CA ALA A 131 -3.01 -3.39 -20.63
C ALA A 131 -2.82 -4.19 -21.92
N GLU A 132 -2.80 -5.51 -21.78
CA GLU A 132 -2.90 -6.47 -22.86
C GLU A 132 -4.06 -7.42 -22.56
N ASN A 133 -5.03 -7.49 -23.47
CA ASN A 133 -6.23 -8.33 -23.35
C ASN A 133 -7.02 -8.10 -22.04
N GLY A 134 -7.07 -6.84 -21.58
CA GLY A 134 -7.76 -6.45 -20.36
C GLY A 134 -6.99 -6.77 -19.07
N ILE A 135 -5.70 -7.07 -19.16
CA ILE A 135 -4.83 -7.33 -18.02
C ILE A 135 -3.75 -6.24 -17.99
N PRO A 136 -3.59 -5.48 -16.87
CA PRO A 136 -2.55 -4.47 -16.76
C PRO A 136 -1.17 -5.03 -17.10
N PHE A 137 -0.36 -4.21 -17.77
CA PHE A 137 0.95 -4.64 -18.21
C PHE A 137 1.84 -5.04 -17.02
N LYS A 138 2.42 -6.24 -17.06
CA LYS A 138 3.18 -6.82 -15.93
C LYS A 138 4.52 -6.12 -15.66
N ASN A 139 4.96 -5.24 -16.56
CA ASN A 139 6.19 -4.44 -16.50
C ASN A 139 7.32 -5.03 -15.64
N GLU A 140 8.22 -5.74 -16.30
CA GLU A 140 9.29 -6.47 -15.62
C GLU A 140 10.43 -5.57 -15.13
N ASN A 141 10.63 -4.41 -15.75
CA ASN A 141 11.64 -3.42 -15.37
C ASN A 141 11.21 -1.98 -15.74
N ASN A 142 11.47 -1.02 -14.84
CA ASN A 142 11.30 0.42 -15.12
C ASN A 142 12.59 1.04 -15.72
N THR A 143 13.44 0.23 -16.34
CA THR A 143 14.52 0.76 -17.18
C THR A 143 13.90 1.04 -18.53
N ASN A 144 14.13 2.20 -19.13
CA ASN A 144 13.55 2.66 -20.41
C ASN A 144 13.78 1.76 -21.66
N THR A 145 14.10 0.48 -21.48
CA THR A 145 14.28 -0.54 -22.49
C THR A 145 12.98 -1.35 -22.68
N GLY A 146 12.34 -1.18 -23.83
CA GLY A 146 11.27 -2.06 -24.34
C GLY A 146 9.86 -1.78 -23.82
N ASN A 147 9.68 -1.73 -22.49
CA ASN A 147 8.34 -1.66 -21.86
C ASN A 147 8.01 -0.29 -21.23
N GLY A 148 9.01 0.57 -21.02
CA GLY A 148 8.84 1.92 -20.50
C GLY A 148 8.05 1.95 -19.19
N ASN A 149 7.17 2.95 -19.05
CA ASN A 149 6.36 3.14 -17.84
C ASN A 149 4.99 2.42 -17.89
N LYS A 150 4.81 1.44 -18.79
CA LYS A 150 3.51 0.77 -18.95
C LYS A 150 3.07 0.06 -17.66
N GLY A 151 1.81 0.21 -17.24
CA GLY A 151 1.26 -0.55 -16.11
C GLY A 151 1.84 -0.24 -14.73
N ILE A 152 2.57 0.87 -14.58
CA ILE A 152 3.25 1.22 -13.32
C ILE A 152 2.97 2.66 -12.86
N THR A 153 3.29 2.92 -11.60
CA THR A 153 3.43 4.26 -11.03
C THR A 153 4.83 4.41 -10.42
N THR A 154 5.36 5.63 -10.43
CA THR A 154 6.67 6.02 -9.89
C THR A 154 6.50 6.98 -8.72
N ASP A 155 7.59 7.57 -8.24
CA ASP A 155 7.58 8.63 -7.22
C ASP A 155 6.96 8.18 -5.88
N LEU A 156 7.09 6.89 -5.58
CA LEU A 156 6.72 6.32 -4.29
C LEU A 156 7.61 6.90 -3.19
N LYS A 157 7.03 7.14 -2.02
CA LYS A 157 7.73 7.69 -0.86
C LYS A 157 7.56 6.81 0.38
N ASN A 158 8.55 6.86 1.28
CA ASN A 158 8.40 6.28 2.61
C ASN A 158 7.36 7.09 3.43
N GLY A 159 6.82 6.48 4.47
CA GLY A 159 5.78 7.05 5.33
C GLY A 159 4.34 6.79 4.84
N VAL A 160 4.16 6.17 3.66
CA VAL A 160 2.84 5.89 3.09
C VAL A 160 2.51 4.39 3.17
N ASP A 161 1.27 4.09 3.53
CA ASP A 161 0.74 2.72 3.54
C ASP A 161 0.16 2.35 2.17
N TYR A 162 0.99 1.96 1.20
CA TYR A 162 0.45 1.52 -0.10
C TYR A 162 -0.20 0.14 0.03
N LEU A 163 -1.44 0.03 -0.45
CA LEU A 163 -2.18 -1.23 -0.54
C LEU A 163 -2.66 -1.52 -1.94
N PHE A 164 -2.83 -2.81 -2.20
CA PHE A 164 -3.34 -3.32 -3.46
C PHE A 164 -4.39 -4.39 -3.24
N ALA A 165 -5.44 -4.39 -4.06
CA ALA A 165 -6.36 -5.50 -4.19
C ALA A 165 -6.60 -5.81 -5.68
N SER A 166 -6.90 -7.07 -5.97
CA SER A 166 -7.41 -7.44 -7.29
C SER A 166 -8.51 -8.49 -7.17
N ALA A 167 -9.54 -8.39 -8.00
CA ALA A 167 -10.60 -9.37 -8.11
C ALA A 167 -11.00 -9.57 -9.57
N THR A 168 -11.40 -10.80 -9.93
CA THR A 168 -12.01 -11.08 -11.23
C THR A 168 -13.45 -11.52 -11.00
N GLN A 169 -14.38 -10.91 -11.72
CA GLN A 169 -15.81 -11.19 -11.56
C GLN A 169 -16.51 -11.25 -12.92
N GLN A 170 -17.42 -12.22 -13.07
CA GLN A 170 -18.38 -12.22 -14.16
C GLN A 170 -19.54 -11.29 -13.80
N ILE A 171 -19.73 -10.23 -14.58
CA ILE A 171 -20.83 -9.27 -14.45
C ILE A 171 -22.00 -9.72 -15.34
N GLN A 172 -23.20 -9.62 -14.80
CA GLN A 172 -24.48 -9.88 -15.48
C GLN A 172 -25.27 -8.58 -15.55
N TYR A 173 -26.12 -8.41 -16.56
CA TYR A 173 -27.01 -7.23 -16.63
C TYR A 173 -28.00 -7.19 -15.46
N GLY A 174 -28.47 -5.98 -15.12
CA GLY A 174 -29.67 -5.72 -14.32
C GLY A 174 -29.59 -5.95 -12.81
N ASN A 175 -28.87 -6.96 -12.33
CA ASN A 175 -28.71 -7.19 -10.90
C ASN A 175 -27.44 -6.48 -10.44
N GLY A 176 -27.56 -5.50 -9.53
CA GLY A 176 -26.39 -4.91 -8.89
C GLY A 176 -25.48 -6.00 -8.31
N GLN A 177 -24.16 -5.82 -8.41
CA GLN A 177 -23.16 -6.81 -8.02
C GLN A 177 -22.26 -6.26 -6.93
N ASN A 178 -22.06 -7.07 -5.88
CA ASN A 178 -21.11 -6.76 -4.80
C ASN A 178 -19.78 -7.46 -5.09
N ILE A 179 -18.69 -6.72 -5.05
CA ILE A 179 -17.34 -7.22 -5.32
C ILE A 179 -16.47 -6.99 -4.09
N ALA A 180 -16.00 -8.08 -3.48
CA ALA A 180 -15.07 -8.01 -2.37
C ALA A 180 -13.64 -7.76 -2.86
N LEU A 181 -13.04 -6.66 -2.39
CA LEU A 181 -11.63 -6.32 -2.61
C LEU A 181 -10.83 -6.67 -1.36
N LYS A 182 -9.85 -7.56 -1.53
CA LYS A 182 -8.93 -8.00 -0.47
C LYS A 182 -7.64 -7.22 -0.57
N PHE A 183 -7.55 -6.13 0.17
CA PHE A 183 -6.35 -5.30 0.19
C PHE A 183 -5.22 -5.99 0.96
N LYS A 184 -4.02 -5.96 0.39
CA LYS A 184 -2.77 -6.34 1.03
C LYS A 184 -1.86 -5.13 1.10
N HIS A 185 -1.09 -5.03 2.18
CA HIS A 185 0.00 -4.07 2.28
C HIS A 185 1.12 -4.45 1.31
N VAL A 186 1.60 -3.49 0.54
CA VAL A 186 2.70 -3.71 -0.42
C VAL A 186 4.00 -3.02 -0.01
N THR A 187 3.95 -2.23 1.07
CA THR A 187 5.09 -1.73 1.84
C THR A 187 5.44 -2.67 2.99
N THR A 188 6.53 -2.36 3.70
CA THR A 188 6.84 -2.98 4.99
C THR A 188 6.56 -2.01 6.13
N GLN A 189 6.11 -2.51 7.28
CA GLN A 189 5.95 -1.72 8.50
C GLN A 189 7.13 -1.95 9.43
N VAL A 190 7.56 -0.89 10.10
CA VAL A 190 8.43 -0.98 11.28
C VAL A 190 7.67 -0.41 12.47
N GLN A 191 7.72 -1.14 13.59
CA GLN A 191 7.09 -0.76 14.85
C GLN A 191 8.14 -0.78 15.97
N LEU A 192 8.18 0.27 16.79
CA LEU A 192 8.93 0.30 18.05
C LEU A 192 7.95 0.50 19.20
N THR A 193 7.90 -0.45 20.13
CA THR A 193 7.19 -0.30 21.41
C THR A 193 8.16 0.28 22.45
N ILE A 194 7.82 1.41 23.07
CA ILE A 194 8.58 2.03 24.16
C ILE A 194 7.91 1.65 25.48
N VAL A 195 8.63 0.91 26.31
CA VAL A 195 8.17 0.39 27.59
C VAL A 195 8.84 1.16 28.72
N PHE A 196 8.01 1.82 29.52
CA PHE A 196 8.42 2.54 30.73
C PHE A 196 8.43 1.61 31.94
N SER A 197 9.14 2.00 33.00
CA SER A 197 9.19 1.24 34.26
C SER A 197 9.18 2.17 35.46
N GLU A 198 9.08 1.61 36.67
CA GLU A 198 9.15 2.40 37.92
C GLU A 198 10.46 3.19 38.06
N THR A 199 11.52 2.76 37.37
CA THR A 199 12.84 3.39 37.36
C THR A 199 13.11 4.20 36.10
N ALA A 200 12.13 4.33 35.20
CA ALA A 200 12.15 5.21 34.03
C ALA A 200 10.74 5.77 33.85
N CYS A 201 10.41 6.78 34.65
CA CYS A 201 9.04 7.21 34.92
C CYS A 201 8.90 8.74 34.87
N ALA A 202 7.67 9.23 35.00
CA ALA A 202 7.43 10.66 35.17
C ALA A 202 7.70 11.11 36.62
N VAL A 203 7.75 12.42 36.87
CA VAL A 203 7.95 13.00 38.22
C VAL A 203 6.76 12.78 39.17
N SER A 204 5.58 12.46 38.64
CA SER A 204 4.37 12.23 39.44
C SER A 204 3.33 11.44 38.65
N ASN A 205 2.30 10.95 39.35
CA ASN A 205 1.16 10.28 38.73
C ASN A 205 0.43 11.21 37.74
N ASP A 206 0.27 12.50 38.05
CA ASP A 206 -0.41 13.44 37.16
C ASP A 206 0.42 13.78 35.91
N ALA A 207 1.75 13.80 36.05
CA ALA A 207 2.64 13.93 34.90
C ALA A 207 2.59 12.68 34.01
N ALA A 208 2.48 11.47 34.59
CA ALA A 208 2.32 10.23 33.83
C ALA A 208 1.03 10.18 33.00
N LYS A 209 -0.08 10.73 33.51
CA LYS A 209 -1.36 10.82 32.76
C LYS A 209 -1.22 11.69 31.51
N ASN A 210 -0.50 12.80 31.62
CA ASN A 210 -0.31 13.79 30.56
C ASN A 210 1.04 13.65 29.85
N PHE A 211 1.70 12.50 29.99
CA PHE A 211 3.02 12.29 29.44
C PHE A 211 3.00 12.46 27.92
N ALA A 212 3.95 13.23 27.39
CA ALA A 212 4.03 13.53 25.96
C ALA A 212 4.40 12.27 25.16
N ASN A 213 4.00 12.24 23.89
CA ASN A 213 4.46 11.21 22.98
C ASN A 213 5.95 11.47 22.66
N ALA A 214 6.74 10.40 22.63
CA ALA A 214 8.13 10.44 22.23
C ALA A 214 8.25 10.88 20.77
N THR A 215 9.37 11.53 20.45
CA THR A 215 9.74 11.77 19.06
C THR A 215 10.66 10.66 18.59
N VAL A 216 10.24 9.90 17.57
CA VAL A 216 10.98 8.75 17.06
C VAL A 216 11.29 8.94 15.58
N CYS A 217 12.55 8.71 15.19
CA CYS A 217 12.93 8.65 13.79
C CYS A 217 13.85 7.45 13.49
N ILE A 218 13.74 6.93 12.27
CA ILE A 218 14.43 5.72 11.80
C ILE A 218 15.15 5.98 10.48
N GLN A 219 16.27 5.31 10.25
CA GLN A 219 16.96 5.31 8.96
C GLN A 219 16.01 4.86 7.84
N GLN A 220 16.02 5.59 6.73
CA GLN A 220 15.12 5.31 5.62
C GLN A 220 15.65 4.24 4.67
N THR A 221 14.76 3.61 3.94
CA THR A 221 15.04 2.81 2.76
C THR A 221 15.03 3.67 1.49
N SER A 222 15.88 3.39 0.51
CA SER A 222 15.97 4.20 -0.71
C SER A 222 14.73 4.04 -1.61
N THR A 223 14.16 5.15 -2.05
CA THR A 223 13.06 5.17 -3.03
C THR A 223 13.56 5.31 -4.46
N GLU A 224 14.88 5.29 -4.67
CA GLU A 224 15.47 5.43 -5.99
C GLU A 224 14.98 4.31 -6.93
N LYS A 225 14.43 4.69 -8.09
CA LYS A 225 13.83 3.79 -9.09
C LYS A 225 12.71 2.90 -8.54
N ALA A 226 12.10 3.28 -7.42
CA ALA A 226 10.93 2.59 -6.89
C ALA A 226 9.75 2.75 -7.84
N TYR A 227 9.09 1.63 -8.14
CA TYR A 227 7.83 1.64 -8.88
C TYR A 227 6.89 0.56 -8.35
N MET A 228 5.59 0.82 -8.43
CA MET A 228 4.54 -0.14 -8.09
C MET A 228 3.83 -0.57 -9.37
N ARG A 229 3.54 -1.87 -9.49
CA ARG A 229 2.81 -2.42 -10.63
C ARG A 229 1.31 -2.46 -10.38
N LEU A 230 0.53 -2.03 -11.36
CA LEU A 230 -0.93 -2.22 -11.32
C LEU A 230 -1.33 -3.70 -11.47
N TYR A 231 -0.50 -4.51 -12.13
CA TYR A 231 -0.78 -5.93 -12.38
C TYR A 231 -0.96 -6.76 -11.09
N ASP A 232 -0.09 -6.56 -10.10
CA ASP A 232 -0.06 -7.38 -8.88
C ASP A 232 0.21 -6.61 -7.58
N GLY A 233 0.35 -5.29 -7.68
CA GLY A 233 0.67 -4.39 -6.58
C GLY A 233 2.12 -4.46 -6.11
N GLN A 234 3.00 -5.24 -6.76
CA GLN A 234 4.36 -5.41 -6.27
C GLN A 234 5.15 -4.10 -6.41
N ILE A 235 5.76 -3.66 -5.31
CA ILE A 235 6.80 -2.61 -5.31
C ILE A 235 8.13 -3.23 -5.73
N ARG A 236 8.82 -2.56 -6.66
CA ARG A 236 10.08 -3.00 -7.24
C ARG A 236 11.09 -1.88 -7.35
N PHE A 237 12.35 -2.28 -7.41
CA PHE A 237 13.53 -1.44 -7.59
C PHE A 237 14.32 -2.10 -8.72
N GLU A 238 14.05 -1.66 -9.96
CA GLU A 238 14.46 -2.40 -11.17
C GLU A 238 13.98 -3.87 -11.11
N ASN A 239 14.92 -4.84 -11.07
CA ASN A 239 14.62 -6.26 -11.01
C ASN A 239 14.48 -6.81 -9.58
N MET A 240 14.64 -5.98 -8.55
CA MET A 240 14.61 -6.37 -7.16
C MET A 240 13.26 -6.02 -6.50
N THR A 241 12.94 -6.75 -5.43
CA THR A 241 11.74 -6.51 -4.59
C THR A 241 12.08 -5.88 -3.24
N GLY A 242 13.33 -5.46 -3.06
CA GLY A 242 13.81 -4.76 -1.89
C GLY A 242 14.94 -3.80 -2.26
N THR A 243 15.06 -2.73 -1.51
CA THR A 243 16.01 -1.63 -1.72
C THR A 243 17.10 -1.63 -0.65
N THR A 244 18.01 -0.65 -0.70
CA THR A 244 19.09 -0.45 0.27
C THR A 244 18.74 0.65 1.28
N PRO A 245 19.41 0.69 2.45
CA PRO A 245 19.31 1.84 3.36
C PRO A 245 19.82 3.13 2.71
N VAL A 246 19.24 4.27 3.09
CA VAL A 246 19.77 5.61 2.81
C VAL A 246 20.74 5.98 3.94
N ALA A 247 21.92 6.48 3.59
CA ALA A 247 22.89 6.89 4.60
C ALA A 247 22.35 8.06 5.46
N CYS A 248 22.42 7.90 6.78
CA CYS A 248 22.01 8.94 7.73
C CYS A 248 23.10 9.25 8.77
N GLY A 249 24.35 8.86 8.49
CA GLY A 249 25.48 8.96 9.43
C GLY A 249 26.14 7.60 9.65
N THR A 250 27.29 7.61 10.34
CA THR A 250 28.08 6.41 10.61
C THR A 250 28.23 6.10 12.10
N ALA A 251 27.74 6.98 12.97
CA ALA A 251 27.79 6.82 14.42
C ALA A 251 26.59 7.52 15.08
N ALA A 252 26.20 7.02 16.26
CA ALA A 252 25.07 7.54 17.04
C ALA A 252 25.14 9.07 17.29
N ALA A 253 26.34 9.62 17.44
CA ALA A 253 26.56 11.03 17.72
C ALA A 253 26.43 11.97 16.49
N SER A 254 26.45 11.41 15.29
CA SER A 254 26.50 12.16 14.03
C SER A 254 25.36 11.80 13.08
N LEU A 255 24.26 11.27 13.62
CA LEU A 255 23.08 10.98 12.82
C LEU A 255 22.45 12.26 12.28
N SER A 256 22.22 12.30 10.98
CA SER A 256 21.48 13.36 10.30
C SER A 256 19.99 13.07 10.40
N THR A 257 19.33 13.61 11.42
CA THR A 257 17.89 13.37 11.64
C THR A 257 17.00 13.87 10.49
N SER A 258 17.47 14.86 9.71
CA SER A 258 16.79 15.34 8.50
C SER A 258 16.76 14.34 7.35
N SER A 259 17.59 13.29 7.39
CA SER A 259 17.57 12.18 6.41
C SER A 259 16.98 10.90 6.98
N MET A 260 16.43 10.95 8.20
CA MET A 260 15.68 9.87 8.84
C MET A 260 14.17 10.08 8.62
N LEU A 261 13.38 9.02 8.71
CA LEU A 261 11.92 9.08 8.64
C LEU A 261 11.35 9.22 10.04
N SER A 262 10.49 10.21 10.26
CA SER A 262 9.71 10.31 11.50
C SER A 262 8.66 9.21 11.58
N MET A 263 8.52 8.61 12.76
CA MET A 263 7.48 7.61 13.04
C MET A 263 6.28 8.27 13.72
N THR A 264 5.08 7.80 13.43
CA THR A 264 3.86 8.19 14.15
C THR A 264 3.85 7.48 15.49
N VAL A 265 3.70 8.22 16.59
CA VAL A 265 3.75 7.66 17.95
C VAL A 265 2.41 7.85 18.63
N ASP A 266 1.84 6.75 19.12
CA ASP A 266 0.62 6.71 19.91
C ASP A 266 0.83 5.98 21.23
N LYS A 267 -0.06 6.21 22.20
CA LYS A 267 -0.06 5.47 23.47
C LYS A 267 -0.70 4.11 23.24
N GLU A 268 -0.11 3.05 23.80
CA GLU A 268 -0.74 1.73 23.86
C GLU A 268 -2.10 1.86 24.56
N THR A 269 -3.10 1.11 24.10
CA THR A 269 -4.44 1.16 24.68
C THR A 269 -4.40 0.62 26.11
N ALA A 270 -4.27 1.52 27.08
CA ALA A 270 -4.20 1.18 28.50
C ALA A 270 -5.10 2.11 29.33
N THR A 271 -5.50 1.63 30.51
CA THR A 271 -6.15 2.46 31.53
C THR A 271 -5.23 3.60 31.96
N VAL A 272 -5.82 4.76 32.26
CA VAL A 272 -5.12 5.95 32.76
C VAL A 272 -4.14 5.58 33.89
N PRO A 273 -2.86 5.97 33.82
CA PRO A 273 -1.88 5.65 34.84
C PRO A 273 -2.32 6.06 36.25
N ILE A 274 -2.20 5.14 37.20
CA ILE A 274 -2.39 5.40 38.64
C ILE A 274 -1.06 5.50 39.40
N THR A 275 0.06 5.24 38.71
CA THR A 275 1.43 5.40 39.21
C THR A 275 2.16 6.45 38.37
N ALA A 276 3.41 6.75 38.71
CA ALA A 276 4.25 7.64 37.94
C ALA A 276 4.75 7.02 36.62
N VAL A 277 4.45 5.74 36.35
CA VAL A 277 4.86 5.06 35.12
C VAL A 277 3.91 5.47 33.98
N PRO A 278 4.41 6.12 32.91
CA PRO A 278 3.59 6.47 31.75
C PRO A 278 3.04 5.22 31.05
N VAL A 279 1.97 5.41 30.28
CA VAL A 279 1.51 4.38 29.35
C VAL A 279 2.61 4.13 28.31
N ASN A 280 2.85 2.85 27.99
CA ASN A 280 3.74 2.48 26.90
C ASN A 280 3.34 3.19 25.60
N GLN A 281 4.31 3.40 24.73
CA GLN A 281 4.06 4.06 23.45
C GLN A 281 4.43 3.15 22.30
N ILE A 282 3.73 3.27 21.19
CA ILE A 282 3.95 2.50 19.97
C ILE A 282 4.23 3.49 18.85
N ALA A 283 5.46 3.44 18.33
CA ALA A 283 5.88 4.19 17.16
C ALA A 283 5.76 3.31 15.92
N ILE A 284 5.12 3.78 14.85
CA ILE A 284 4.97 3.06 13.58
C ILE A 284 5.38 3.91 12.39
N CYS A 285 5.95 3.27 11.37
CA CYS A 285 6.09 3.86 10.04
C CYS A 285 6.03 2.77 8.96
N ASN A 286 5.64 3.17 7.75
CA ASN A 286 5.66 2.31 6.57
C ASN A 286 6.79 2.75 5.63
N MET A 287 7.50 1.79 5.05
CA MET A 287 8.65 2.05 4.20
C MET A 287 8.69 1.12 2.99
N MET A 288 9.53 1.47 2.02
CA MET A 288 9.89 0.56 0.95
C MET A 288 10.49 -0.74 1.51
N PRO A 289 10.22 -1.92 0.92
CA PRO A 289 10.82 -3.16 1.39
C PRO A 289 12.35 -3.11 1.37
N LEU A 290 13.00 -3.59 2.44
CA LEU A 290 14.45 -3.58 2.58
C LEU A 290 15.02 -4.93 2.13
N LYS A 291 16.06 -4.89 1.29
CA LYS A 291 16.76 -6.09 0.82
C LYS A 291 17.55 -6.74 1.97
N GLU A 292 17.54 -8.07 2.02
CA GLU A 292 18.38 -8.82 2.95
C GLU A 292 19.89 -8.61 2.66
N SER A 293 20.68 -8.51 3.73
CA SER A 293 22.13 -8.35 3.65
C SER A 293 22.77 -8.73 4.98
N SER A 294 23.83 -9.52 4.94
CA SER A 294 24.51 -10.02 6.14
C SER A 294 24.97 -8.89 7.04
N GLY A 295 24.57 -8.92 8.32
CA GLY A 295 24.94 -7.92 9.33
C GLY A 295 24.32 -6.54 9.10
N GLN A 296 23.31 -6.43 8.24
CA GLN A 296 22.62 -5.18 8.00
C GLN A 296 21.82 -4.74 9.23
N LYS A 297 21.97 -3.46 9.56
CA LYS A 297 21.24 -2.80 10.63
C LYS A 297 20.71 -1.44 10.20
N MET A 298 19.77 -0.90 10.95
CA MET A 298 19.09 0.37 10.66
C MET A 298 19.11 1.27 11.88
N TRP A 299 19.62 2.49 11.74
CA TRP A 299 19.66 3.44 12.86
C TRP A 299 18.26 3.86 13.33
N ILE A 300 18.10 4.02 14.64
CA ILE A 300 16.91 4.60 15.27
C ILE A 300 17.31 5.62 16.33
N ARG A 301 16.54 6.69 16.44
CA ARG A 301 16.68 7.71 17.48
C ARG A 301 15.32 7.97 18.13
N VAL A 302 15.31 8.00 19.45
CA VAL A 302 14.13 8.23 20.30
C VAL A 302 14.43 9.38 21.25
N VAL A 303 13.57 10.39 21.28
CA VAL A 303 13.63 11.50 22.23
C VAL A 303 12.41 11.44 23.13
N ILE A 304 12.66 11.44 24.43
CA ILE A 304 11.61 11.40 25.46
C ILE A 304 11.81 12.59 26.38
N GLU A 305 10.80 13.45 26.43
CA GLU A 305 10.78 14.62 27.32
C GLU A 305 10.10 14.28 28.64
N GLY A 306 10.52 14.96 29.71
CA GLY A 306 9.87 14.81 31.02
C GLY A 306 10.11 13.45 31.69
N LEU A 307 11.17 12.73 31.31
CA LEU A 307 11.51 11.42 31.84
C LEU A 307 12.51 11.54 33.01
N LYS A 308 12.25 10.80 34.08
CA LYS A 308 13.19 10.56 35.18
C LYS A 308 13.74 9.14 35.03
N VAL A 309 15.07 9.01 34.99
CA VAL A 309 15.77 7.71 34.93
C VAL A 309 16.54 7.45 36.22
N GLY A 310 16.33 6.28 36.81
CA GLY A 310 17.02 5.82 38.02
C GLY A 310 16.77 6.77 39.19
N ASP A 311 17.85 7.27 39.77
CA ASP A 311 17.84 8.13 40.96
C ASP A 311 17.78 9.63 40.61
N GLU A 312 17.55 10.00 39.35
CA GLU A 312 17.41 11.40 38.94
C GLU A 312 16.37 12.15 39.80
N THR A 313 16.74 13.33 40.28
CA THR A 313 15.87 14.14 41.14
C THR A 313 14.79 14.85 40.34
N ASN A 314 15.11 15.26 39.11
CA ASN A 314 14.22 15.98 38.21
C ASN A 314 14.04 15.19 36.92
N ALA A 315 12.88 15.32 36.27
CA ALA A 315 12.70 14.85 34.91
C ALA A 315 13.44 15.76 33.92
N THR A 316 14.03 15.15 32.90
CA THR A 316 14.77 15.82 31.83
C THR A 316 14.41 15.21 30.48
N THR A 317 15.04 15.71 29.41
CA THR A 317 14.94 15.12 28.08
C THR A 317 16.05 14.10 27.88
N HIS A 318 15.65 12.88 27.52
CA HIS A 318 16.56 11.77 27.22
C HIS A 318 16.54 11.47 25.73
N THR A 319 17.73 11.32 25.13
CA THR A 319 17.89 10.90 23.74
C THR A 319 18.56 9.53 23.69
N TYR A 320 17.83 8.54 23.18
CA TYR A 320 18.33 7.19 22.94
C TYR A 320 18.60 6.98 21.46
N THR A 321 19.80 6.50 21.14
CA THR A 321 20.17 6.11 19.79
C THR A 321 20.66 4.67 19.77
N GLY A 322 20.23 3.91 18.77
CA GLY A 322 20.61 2.51 18.60
C GLY A 322 20.48 2.04 17.16
N GLU A 323 20.81 0.78 16.95
CA GLU A 323 20.67 0.09 15.67
C GLU A 323 19.64 -1.03 15.81
N LEU A 324 18.77 -1.18 14.81
CA LEU A 324 17.81 -2.27 14.71
C LEU A 324 18.38 -3.35 13.78
N GLU A 325 18.35 -4.62 14.20
CA GLU A 325 18.78 -5.74 13.35
C GLU A 325 17.84 -5.88 12.14
N ALA A 326 18.42 -5.90 10.95
CA ALA A 326 17.69 -5.93 9.69
C ALA A 326 18.37 -6.84 8.65
N ALA A 327 19.16 -7.83 9.12
CA ALA A 327 19.96 -8.71 8.27
C ALA A 327 19.10 -9.53 7.29
N ASN A 328 17.90 -9.93 7.74
CA ASN A 328 16.93 -10.69 6.94
C ASN A 328 16.12 -9.81 5.97
N GLY A 329 16.43 -8.50 5.89
CA GLY A 329 15.61 -7.52 5.19
C GLY A 329 14.26 -7.29 5.86
N TRP A 330 13.43 -6.47 5.23
CA TRP A 330 12.06 -6.17 5.66
C TRP A 330 11.13 -6.31 4.46
N LYS A 331 10.30 -7.35 4.43
CA LYS A 331 9.53 -7.70 3.23
C LYS A 331 8.22 -6.93 3.16
N ALA A 332 7.70 -6.81 1.93
CA ALA A 332 6.36 -6.28 1.70
C ALA A 332 5.31 -7.12 2.44
N GLY A 333 4.35 -6.46 3.08
CA GLY A 333 3.28 -7.13 3.83
C GLY A 333 3.73 -7.72 5.17
N GLU A 334 4.89 -7.32 5.71
CA GLU A 334 5.36 -7.72 7.04
C GLU A 334 5.49 -6.51 7.98
N SER A 335 5.28 -6.75 9.27
CA SER A 335 5.50 -5.80 10.37
C SER A 335 6.71 -6.25 11.19
N ASN A 336 7.75 -5.43 11.21
CA ASN A 336 9.01 -5.67 11.91
C ASN A 336 8.95 -4.94 13.25
N ARG A 337 8.77 -5.69 14.34
CA ARG A 337 8.44 -5.12 15.66
C ARG A 337 9.63 -5.19 16.61
N TYR A 338 9.98 -4.08 17.22
CA TYR A 338 11.08 -3.94 18.18
C TYR A 338 10.52 -3.37 19.48
N THR A 339 11.23 -3.56 20.60
CA THR A 339 10.85 -2.93 21.87
C THR A 339 12.03 -2.16 22.43
N LEU A 340 11.82 -0.95 22.93
CA LEU A 340 12.75 -0.20 23.77
C LEU A 340 12.28 -0.32 25.22
N THR A 341 13.06 -0.97 26.08
CA THR A 341 12.77 -1.05 27.52
C THR A 341 13.65 -0.08 28.28
N LEU A 342 13.02 0.80 29.06
CA LEU A 342 13.69 1.81 29.88
C LEU A 342 13.65 1.37 31.35
N SER A 343 14.81 1.13 31.95
CA SER A 343 14.92 0.80 33.38
C SER A 343 16.19 1.42 33.97
N GLY A 344 16.09 2.43 34.83
CA GLY A 344 17.07 3.02 35.77
C GLY A 344 18.59 2.88 35.62
N GLY A 345 19.13 1.70 35.30
CA GLY A 345 20.55 1.46 35.02
C GLY A 345 20.82 0.58 33.78
N LYS A 346 19.80 0.29 32.98
CA LYS A 346 19.82 -0.48 31.73
C LYS A 346 18.77 0.06 30.77
N VAL A 347 19.25 0.62 29.66
CA VAL A 347 18.45 0.81 28.44
C VAL A 347 18.70 -0.43 27.58
N SER A 348 17.65 -1.21 27.29
CA SER A 348 17.77 -2.39 26.43
C SER A 348 16.70 -2.36 25.37
N PHE A 349 17.08 -2.50 24.10
CA PHE A 349 16.12 -2.84 23.06
C PHE A 349 15.94 -4.36 23.01
N SER A 350 14.70 -4.85 22.92
CA SER A 350 14.44 -6.18 22.40
C SER A 350 14.48 -6.13 20.87
N GLY A 351 14.99 -7.18 20.22
CA GLY A 351 15.09 -7.19 18.76
C GLY A 351 13.80 -7.52 18.03
N ALA A 352 13.95 -7.70 16.71
CA ALA A 352 12.86 -7.78 15.77
C ALA A 352 12.03 -9.06 15.98
N THR A 353 10.75 -8.90 16.29
CA THR A 353 9.74 -9.91 16.00
C THR A 353 9.17 -9.59 14.62
N VAL A 354 9.49 -10.42 13.62
CA VAL A 354 8.87 -10.31 12.30
C VAL A 354 7.52 -11.01 12.37
N GLN A 355 6.45 -10.25 12.19
CA GLN A 355 5.11 -10.81 12.03
C GLN A 355 4.68 -10.55 10.58
N PRO A 356 4.14 -11.56 9.88
CA PRO A 356 3.24 -11.28 8.78
C PRO A 356 2.29 -10.15 9.19
N TRP A 357 2.01 -9.20 8.31
CA TRP A 357 0.98 -8.16 8.52
C TRP A 357 -0.44 -8.80 8.43
N VAL A 358 -0.56 -10.04 8.91
CA VAL A 358 -1.73 -10.93 8.95
C VAL A 358 -1.69 -11.94 10.12
N THR A 359 -0.58 -12.26 10.80
CA THR A 359 -0.56 -13.18 11.96
C THR A 359 0.78 -13.14 12.72
N GLY A 360 0.78 -13.45 14.03
CA GLY A 360 1.88 -13.14 14.95
C GLY A 360 2.87 -14.23 15.38
N SER A 361 3.82 -13.77 16.23
CA SER A 361 4.91 -14.43 16.99
C SER A 361 6.11 -14.95 16.15
N SER A 362 7.40 -14.80 16.49
CA SER A 362 8.17 -14.85 17.76
C SER A 362 9.54 -14.13 17.64
N GLY A 363 10.23 -13.85 18.76
CA GLY A 363 11.31 -12.85 18.90
C GLY A 363 12.79 -13.26 18.75
N GLY A 364 13.70 -12.32 19.09
CA GLY A 364 15.17 -12.39 19.07
C GLY A 364 15.84 -11.00 19.24
N GLU A 365 17.11 -10.89 19.63
CA GLU A 365 17.80 -9.72 20.28
C GLU A 365 18.51 -8.68 19.36
N VAL A 366 18.85 -7.47 19.89
CA VAL A 366 19.89 -6.53 19.36
C VAL A 366 20.68 -5.86 20.50
N GLY A 367 21.98 -5.60 20.30
CA GLY A 367 22.88 -4.90 21.23
C GLY A 367 23.37 -3.52 20.74
N ASN A 368 24.08 -2.83 21.66
CA ASN A 368 24.72 -1.50 21.58
C ASN A 368 23.77 -0.28 21.55
N VAL A 369 23.31 0.13 22.73
CA VAL A 369 22.65 1.42 22.98
C VAL A 369 23.64 2.40 23.59
N THR A 370 23.62 3.64 23.11
CA THR A 370 24.30 4.74 23.78
C THR A 370 23.25 5.75 24.22
N ASP A 371 23.14 5.95 25.52
CA ASP A 371 22.35 7.03 26.12
C ASP A 371 23.17 8.33 26.14
N LYS A 372 22.54 9.45 25.80
CA LYS A 372 23.10 10.78 25.97
C LYS A 372 22.06 11.66 26.63
N THR A 373 22.28 11.95 27.91
CA THR A 373 21.58 12.99 28.65
C THR A 373 22.10 14.35 28.18
N GLU A 374 21.23 15.22 27.67
CA GLU A 374 21.55 16.63 27.48
C GLU A 374 21.24 17.36 28.79
N THR A 375 22.27 17.72 29.55
CA THR A 375 22.15 18.66 30.66
C THR A 375 22.10 20.07 30.07
N GLU A 376 20.95 20.75 30.16
CA GLU A 376 20.84 22.19 29.90
C GLU A 376 21.75 23.02 30.81
#